data_AF-A0A537UQ08-F1
#
_entry.id   AF-A0A537UQ08-F1
#
_cell.length_a   1.000
_cell.length_b   1.000
_cell.length_c   1.000
_cell.angle_alpha   90.00
_cell.angle_beta   90.00
_cell.angle_gamma   90.00
#
_symmetry.space_group_name_H-M   'P 1'
#
loop_
_entity.id
_entity.type
_entity.pdbx_description
1 polymer ?
#
loop_
_entity_poly.entity_id
_entity_poly.type
_entity_poly.pdbx_seq_one_letter_code
_entity_poly.pdbx_strand_id
1 'polypeptide(L)' 'MSGPGRQITVTIPHDVGFDLKKIQKIQADLVARLGHTGCYSGFDILFKQEQEFMVNPGSLELHVSGR' A
#
# COMPACT_ATOMS: atom_id res chain seq x y z
N MET A 1 -2.89 -25.57 -1.61
CA MET A 1 -1.56 -24.97 -1.33
C MET A 1 -1.55 -23.57 -1.92
N SER A 2 -2.01 -22.56 -1.19
CA SER A 2 -1.89 -21.17 -1.62
C SER A 2 -0.50 -20.69 -1.24
N GLY A 3 0.36 -20.47 -2.23
CA GLY A 3 1.68 -19.87 -2.04
C GLY A 3 1.58 -18.48 -1.40
N PRO A 4 2.70 -17.89 -0.95
CA PRO A 4 2.70 -16.56 -0.35
C PRO A 4 2.00 -15.60 -1.33
N GLY A 5 0.90 -14.99 -0.89
CA GLY A 5 0.18 -14.00 -1.69
C GLY A 5 1.17 -12.96 -2.19
N ARG A 6 1.08 -12.59 -3.47
CA ARG A 6 2.04 -11.64 -4.05
C ARG A 6 1.77 -10.27 -3.39
N GLN A 7 2.64 -9.89 -2.45
CA GLN A 7 2.48 -8.64 -1.73
C GLN A 7 2.79 -7.46 -2.64
N ILE A 8 1.90 -6.47 -2.64
CA ILE A 8 2.03 -5.24 -3.41
C ILE A 8 1.91 -4.08 -2.43
N THR A 9 2.91 -3.22 -2.41
CA THR A 9 2.85 -1.97 -1.63
C THR A 9 2.51 -0.82 -2.56
N VAL A 10 1.55 -0.01 -2.17
CA VAL A 10 1.10 1.19 -2.88
C VAL A 10 1.26 2.37 -1.94
N THR A 11 2.22 3.23 -2.24
CA THR A 11 2.40 4.48 -1.48
C THR A 11 1.42 5.53 -2.02
N ILE A 12 0.65 6.13 -1.13
CA ILE A 12 -0.38 7.13 -1.45
C ILE A 12 -0.18 8.42 -0.65
N PRO A 13 -0.37 9.59 -1.27
CA PRO A 13 -0.36 10.85 -0.53
C PRO A 13 -1.40 10.87 0.58
N HIS A 14 -1.12 11.61 1.67
CA HIS A 14 -2.06 11.76 2.78
C HIS A 14 -3.42 12.28 2.28
N ASP A 15 -3.46 13.36 1.50
CA ASP A 15 -4.70 13.94 0.97
C ASP A 15 -5.46 13.04 -0.02
N VAL A 16 -4.80 11.98 -0.51
CA VAL A 16 -5.36 10.96 -1.40
C VAL A 16 -5.93 9.80 -0.60
N GLY A 17 -5.22 9.36 0.46
CA GLY A 17 -5.68 8.27 1.33
C GLY A 17 -6.94 8.61 2.13
N PHE A 18 -7.15 9.90 2.43
CA PHE A 18 -8.35 10.37 3.16
C PHE A 18 -9.51 10.80 2.24
N ASP A 19 -9.42 10.57 0.93
CA ASP A 19 -10.49 10.85 -0.03
C ASP A 19 -11.04 9.55 -0.62
N LEU A 20 -12.30 9.24 -0.29
CA LEU A 20 -12.97 8.01 -0.72
C LEU A 20 -13.04 7.88 -2.25
N LYS A 21 -13.28 8.98 -2.96
CA LYS A 21 -13.40 8.95 -4.43
C LYS A 21 -12.04 8.71 -5.07
N LYS A 22 -11.00 9.36 -4.55
CA LYS A 22 -9.63 9.18 -5.04
C LYS A 22 -9.14 7.75 -4.79
N ILE A 23 -9.36 7.19 -3.59
CA ILE A 23 -8.88 5.83 -3.29
C ILE A 23 -9.63 4.77 -4.10
N GLN A 24 -10.94 4.90 -4.30
CA GLN A 24 -11.71 3.97 -5.13
C GLN A 24 -11.23 3.96 -6.59
N LYS A 25 -10.87 5.14 -7.13
CA LYS A 25 -10.30 5.25 -8.47
C LYS A 25 -8.95 4.54 -8.58
N ILE A 26 -8.09 4.70 -7.58
CA ILE A 26 -6.77 4.03 -7.51
C ILE A 26 -6.95 2.51 -7.43
N GLN A 27 -7.86 2.05 -6.57
CA GLN A 27 -8.17 0.64 -6.41
C GLN A 27 -8.62 0.00 -7.74
N ALA A 28 -9.54 0.66 -8.47
CA ALA A 28 -10.02 0.18 -9.77
C ALA A 28 -8.90 0.11 -10.82
N ASP A 29 -8.04 1.13 -10.91
CA ASP A 29 -6.89 1.13 -11.82
C ASP A 29 -5.88 0.04 -11.45
N LEU A 30 -5.61 -0.15 -10.15
CA LEU A 30 -4.66 -1.14 -9.65
C LEU A 30 -5.10 -2.57 -10.00
N VAL A 31 -6.36 -2.95 -9.71
CA VAL A 31 -6.83 -4.30 -10.02
C VAL A 31 -6.86 -4.56 -11.53
N ALA A 32 -7.21 -3.55 -12.33
CA ALA A 32 -7.16 -3.63 -13.79
C ALA A 32 -5.74 -3.92 -14.30
N ARG A 33 -4.71 -3.28 -13.72
CA ARG A 33 -3.30 -3.57 -14.04
C ARG A 33 -2.84 -4.95 -13.58
N LEU A 34 -3.41 -5.46 -12.50
CA LEU A 34 -3.14 -6.81 -12.00
C LEU A 34 -3.88 -7.91 -12.79
N GLY A 35 -4.66 -7.53 -13.81
CA GLY A 35 -5.37 -8.47 -14.68
C GLY A 35 -6.68 -8.99 -14.09
N HIS A 36 -7.20 -8.33 -13.05
CA HIS A 36 -8.46 -8.69 -12.41
C HIS A 36 -9.45 -7.52 -12.44
N THR A 37 -10.65 -7.74 -12.97
CA THR A 37 -11.66 -6.69 -13.19
C THR A 37 -12.48 -6.31 -11.95
N GLY A 38 -12.00 -6.60 -10.73
CA GLY A 38 -12.75 -6.27 -9.52
C GLY A 38 -12.48 -7.11 -8.28
N CYS A 39 -11.40 -7.90 -8.23
CA CYS A 39 -11.02 -8.60 -7.01
C CYS A 39 -9.54 -8.40 -6.67
N TYR A 40 -9.26 -8.53 -5.37
CA TYR A 40 -7.92 -8.53 -4.78
C TYR A 40 -7.40 -9.97 -4.59
N SER A 41 -8.16 -10.97 -5.02
CA SER A 41 -7.84 -12.38 -4.80
C SER A 41 -6.47 -12.72 -5.37
N GLY A 42 -5.60 -13.29 -4.55
CA GLY A 42 -4.22 -13.64 -4.93
C GLY A 42 -3.19 -12.54 -4.68
N PHE A 43 -3.61 -11.34 -4.26
CA PHE A 43 -2.74 -10.22 -3.93
C PHE A 43 -2.97 -9.74 -2.50
N ASP A 44 -1.88 -9.43 -1.81
CA ASP A 44 -1.94 -8.71 -0.53
C ASP A 44 -1.53 -7.27 -0.78
N ILE A 45 -2.51 -6.36 -0.88
CA ILE A 45 -2.28 -4.97 -1.29
C ILE A 45 -2.22 -4.07 -0.06
N LEU A 46 -1.03 -3.56 0.22
CA LEU A 46 -0.76 -2.66 1.33
C LEU A 46 -0.71 -1.21 0.85
N PHE A 47 -1.69 -0.40 1.22
CA PHE A 47 -1.65 1.04 1.02
C PHE A 47 -0.89 1.72 2.16
N LYS A 48 0.22 2.36 1.85
CA LYS A 48 1.01 3.14 2.81
C LYS A 48 0.83 4.61 2.54
N GLN A 49 0.64 5.41 3.59
CA GLN A 49 0.70 6.85 3.40
C GLN A 49 2.13 7.25 3.03
N GLU A 50 2.29 8.31 2.24
CA GLU A 50 3.55 9.02 2.08
C GLU A 50 3.93 9.60 3.42
N GLN A 51 4.47 8.75 4.29
CA GLN A 51 5.23 9.02 5.49
C GLN A 51 5.50 7.65 6.25
N GLU A 52 6.69 7.02 6.03
CA GLU A 52 7.04 5.59 6.40
C GLU A 52 8.12 5.20 7.51
N PHE A 53 7.94 5.21 8.86
CA PHE A 53 9.05 5.27 9.89
C PHE A 53 10.15 4.18 9.77
N MET A 54 11.43 4.55 9.90
CA MET A 54 12.57 3.63 9.82
C MET A 54 13.26 3.48 11.18
N VAL A 55 13.59 2.24 11.55
CA VAL A 55 14.25 1.90 12.83
C VAL A 55 15.68 1.48 12.56
N ASN A 56 16.64 2.05 13.30
CA ASN A 56 18.02 1.58 13.28
C ASN A 56 18.16 0.30 14.14
N PRO A 57 18.55 -0.85 13.56
CA PRO A 57 18.62 -2.11 14.31
C PRO A 57 19.77 -2.15 15.34
N GLY A 58 20.78 -1.28 15.23
CA GLY A 58 21.92 -1.22 16.14
C GLY A 58 21.78 -0.20 17.27
N SER A 59 21.14 0.94 17.00
CA SER A 59 20.93 2.01 18.00
C SER A 59 19.49 2.07 18.54
N LEU A 60 18.55 1.38 17.89
CA LEU A 60 17.12 1.41 18.17
C LEU A 60 16.47 2.79 18.01
N GLU A 61 17.15 3.71 17.33
CA GLU A 61 16.64 5.06 17.09
C GLU A 61 15.58 5.08 15.98
N LEU A 62 14.54 5.88 16.22
CA LEU A 62 13.44 6.11 15.30
C LEU A 62 13.76 7.27 14.38
N HIS A 63 13.65 7.02 13.09
CA HIS A 63 13.70 8.05 12.06
C HIS A 63 12.32 8.19 11.43
N VAL A 64 11.91 9.45 11.23
CA VAL A 64 10.73 9.87 10.48
C VAL A 64 10.88 9.47 9.01
N SER A 65 10.65 8.20 8.77
CA SER A 65 9.63 7.74 7.86
C SER A 65 8.25 8.31 8.22
N GLY A 66 8.17 9.61 8.20
CA GLY A 66 6.93 10.30 8.08
C GLY A 66 5.85 10.32 9.17
N ARG A 67 5.69 11.54 9.69
CA ARG A 67 4.76 12.10 10.69
C ARG A 67 4.21 11.18 11.76
#